data_AF-A0A1W9VHF3-F1
#
_entry.id   AF-A0A1W9VHF3-F1
#
_cell.length_a   1.000
_cell.length_b   1.000
_cell.length_c   1.000
_cell.angle_alpha   90.00
_cell.angle_beta   90.00
_cell.angle_gamma   90.00
#
_symmetry.space_group_name_H-M   'P 1'
#
loop_
_entity.id
_entity.type
_entity.pdbx_description
1 polymer ?
#
loop_
_entity_poly.entity_id
_entity_poly.type
_entity_poly.pdbx_seq_one_letter_code
_entity_poly.pdbx_strand_id
1 'polypeptide(L)' 'MKTVNILDVEVSCFKRNELLEQIISWAEEGTRKTITYVNAHCLNLSARQSNYRELLNQTDLIYADGVCWEVAP' A
#
# COMPACT_ATOMS: atom_id res chain seq x y z
N MET A 1 3.08 -9.35 7.08
CA MET A 1 3.03 -8.04 6.41
C MET A 1 3.65 -6.99 7.32
N LYS A 2 4.67 -6.27 6.87
CA LYS A 2 5.23 -5.11 7.60
C LYS A 2 4.61 -3.84 7.05
N THR A 3 4.23 -2.90 7.90
CA THR A 3 3.71 -1.59 7.49
C THR A 3 4.68 -0.52 7.96
N VAL A 4 4.85 0.52 7.15
CA VAL A 4 5.66 1.70 7.45
C VAL A 4 4.76 2.92 7.31
N ASN A 5 4.69 3.72 8.38
CA ASN A 5 4.02 5.01 8.31
C ASN A 5 4.93 6.02 7.62
N ILE A 6 4.47 6.57 6.49
CA ILE A 6 5.17 7.62 5.75
C ILE A 6 4.21 8.79 5.58
N LEU A 7 4.50 9.92 6.22
CA LEU A 7 3.67 11.13 6.17
C LEU A 7 2.18 10.86 6.49
N ASP A 8 1.94 10.10 7.57
CA ASP A 8 0.61 9.69 8.04
C ASP A 8 -0.17 8.77 7.07
N VAL A 9 0.54 8.09 6.17
CA VAL A 9 -0.01 7.06 5.28
C VAL A 9 0.60 5.71 5.65
N GLU A 10 -0.25 4.72 5.90
CA GLU A 10 0.15 3.35 6.25
C GLU A 10 0.54 2.57 4.99
N VAL A 11 1.83 2.56 4.65
CA VAL A 11 2.34 1.87 3.46
C VAL A 11 2.76 0.45 3.80
N SER A 12 2.10 -0.52 3.20
CA SER A 12 2.44 -1.93 3.32
C SER A 12 3.66 -2.28 2.48
N CYS A 13 4.54 -3.03 3.12
CA CYS A 13 5.84 -3.39 2.61
C CYS A 13 5.80 -4.87 2.22
N PHE A 14 5.78 -5.12 0.91
CA PHE A 14 5.64 -6.45 0.33
C PHE A 14 6.80 -6.79 -0.59
N LYS A 15 7.25 -8.04 -0.54
CA LYS A 15 7.92 -8.64 -1.69
C LYS A 15 6.89 -8.87 -2.80
N ARG A 16 7.35 -8.88 -4.06
CA ARG A 16 6.48 -9.09 -5.22
C ARG A 16 5.60 -10.33 -5.09
N ASN A 17 6.16 -11.46 -4.65
CA ASN A 17 5.42 -12.71 -4.53
C ASN A 17 4.36 -12.65 -3.42
N GLU A 18 4.69 -12.01 -2.29
CA GLU A 18 3.74 -11.85 -1.16
C GLU A 18 2.55 -10.97 -1.56
N LEU A 19 2.76 -9.93 -2.38
CA LEU A 19 1.67 -9.11 -2.91
C LEU A 19 0.75 -9.93 -3.82
N LEU A 20 1.33 -10.76 -4.71
CA LEU A 20 0.55 -11.61 -5.61
C LEU A 20 -0.25 -12.66 -4.84
N GLU A 21 0.36 -13.32 -3.86
CA GLU A 21 -0.31 -14.28 -2.97
C GLU A 21 -1.47 -13.62 -2.22
N GLN A 22 -1.27 -12.39 -1.71
CA GLN A 22 -2.32 -11.65 -1.03
C GLN A 22 -3.49 -11.30 -1.95
N ILE A 23 -3.20 -10.89 -3.19
CA ILE A 23 -4.23 -10.58 -4.20
C ILE A 23 -5.05 -11.83 -4.53
N ILE A 24 -4.39 -12.98 -4.71
CA ILE A 24 -5.07 -14.24 -5.01
C ILE A 24 -5.96 -14.66 -3.84
N SER A 25 -5.44 -14.64 -2.60
CA SER A 25 -6.22 -14.93 -1.39
C SER A 25 -7.48 -14.07 -1.29
N TRP A 26 -7.36 -12.76 -1.52
CA TRP A 26 -8.49 -11.84 -1.48
C TRP A 26 -9.50 -12.05 -2.60
N ALA A 27 -9.03 -12.44 -3.79
CA ALA A 27 -9.93 -12.80 -4.88
C ALA A 27 -10.76 -14.05 -4.55
N GLU A 28 -10.17 -15.04 -3.87
CA GLU A 28 -10.84 -16.27 -3.45
C GLU A 28 -11.85 -16.05 -2.32
N GLU A 29 -11.59 -15.11 -1.41
CA GLU A 29 -12.50 -14.74 -0.31
C GLU A 29 -13.81 -14.10 -0.78
N GLY A 30 -13.88 -13.63 -2.03
CA GLY A 30 -15.09 -13.07 -2.63
C GLY A 30 -15.51 -11.72 -2.05
N THR A 31 -14.63 -11.03 -1.31
CA THR A 31 -14.87 -9.69 -0.77
C THR A 31 -14.23 -8.62 -1.64
N ARG A 32 -14.87 -7.44 -1.76
CA ARG A 32 -14.29 -6.32 -2.49
C ARG A 32 -13.11 -5.76 -1.70
N LYS A 33 -11.93 -5.79 -2.30
CA LYS A 33 -10.69 -5.22 -1.76
C LYS A 33 -10.14 -4.14 -2.69
N THR A 34 -9.67 -3.04 -2.12
CA THR A 34 -9.07 -1.92 -2.85
C THR A 34 -7.57 -1.85 -2.58
N ILE A 35 -6.77 -2.05 -3.63
CA ILE A 35 -5.32 -1.97 -3.56
C ILE A 35 -4.87 -0.69 -4.26
N THR A 36 -4.06 0.11 -3.58
CA THR A 36 -3.58 1.41 -4.07
C THR A 36 -2.06 1.45 -4.12
N TYR A 37 -1.56 1.89 -5.27
CA TYR A 37 -0.16 2.20 -5.45
C TYR A 37 0.10 3.67 -5.14
N VAL A 38 1.14 3.96 -4.36
CA VAL A 38 1.61 5.32 -4.10
C VAL A 38 3.08 5.48 -4.46
N ASN A 39 3.41 6.57 -5.15
CA ASN A 39 4.79 7.02 -5.30
C ASN A 39 5.11 8.14 -4.30
N ALA A 40 6.35 8.63 -4.28
CA ALA A 40 6.75 9.73 -3.39
C ALA A 40 5.93 11.02 -3.61
N HIS A 41 5.49 11.29 -4.85
CA HIS A 41 4.65 12.45 -5.15
C HIS A 41 3.25 12.33 -4.49
N CYS A 42 2.65 11.13 -4.51
CA CYS A 42 1.40 10.86 -3.80
C CYS A 42 1.51 11.13 -2.29
N LEU A 43 2.61 10.70 -1.67
CA LEU A 43 2.85 10.91 -0.23
C LEU A 43 3.06 12.40 0.10
N ASN A 44 3.76 13.13 -0.77
CA ASN A 44 3.88 14.59 -0.63
C ASN A 44 2.53 15.30 -0.76
N LEU A 45 1.65 14.79 -1.62
CA LEU A 45 0.31 15.33 -1.80
C LEU A 45 -0.58 15.05 -0.58
N SER A 46 -0.52 13.85 0.00
CA SER A 46 -1.29 13.47 1.19
C SER A 46 -0.95 14.31 2.42
N ALA A 47 0.32 14.74 2.55
CA ALA A 47 0.75 15.66 3.60
C ALA A 47 0.09 17.06 3.50
N ARG A 48 -0.34 17.46 2.29
CA ARG A 48 -0.93 18.78 2.03
C ARG A 48 -2.46 18.75 1.88
N GLN A 49 -3.02 17.58 1.58
CA GLN A 49 -4.44 17.38 1.29
C GLN A 49 -5.00 16.28 2.20
N SER A 50 -5.67 16.69 3.27
CA SER A 50 -6.20 15.77 4.29
C SER A 50 -7.23 14.80 3.72
N ASN A 51 -8.10 15.26 2.81
CA ASN A 51 -9.06 14.43 2.09
C ASN A 51 -8.38 13.33 1.25
N TYR A 52 -7.24 13.63 0.63
CA TYR A 52 -6.49 12.64 -0.14
C TYR A 52 -5.83 11.61 0.80
N ARG A 53 -5.27 12.05 1.93
CA ARG A 53 -4.75 11.15 2.97
C ARG A 53 -5.83 10.22 3.53
N GLU A 54 -7.00 10.75 3.83
CA GLU A 54 -8.14 9.97 4.32
C GLU A 54 -8.57 8.91 3.30
N LEU A 55 -8.66 9.28 2.02
CA LEU A 55 -8.98 8.34 0.95
C LEU A 55 -7.95 7.21 0.84
N LEU A 56 -6.66 7.54 0.91
CA LEU A 56 -5.60 6.53 0.90
C LEU A 56 -5.74 5.55 2.06
N ASN A 57 -5.93 6.06 3.28
CA ASN A 57 -6.05 5.25 4.50
C ASN A 57 -7.37 4.45 4.60
N GLN A 58 -8.33 4.65 3.69
CA GLN A 58 -9.54 3.83 3.59
C GLN A 58 -9.37 2.59 2.70
N THR A 59 -8.24 2.46 2.02
CA THR A 59 -7.97 1.32 1.14
C THR A 59 -7.47 0.12 1.95
N ASP A 60 -7.71 -1.09 1.45
CA ASP A 60 -7.32 -2.32 2.14
C ASP A 60 -5.80 -2.56 2.11
N LEU A 61 -5.12 -2.03 1.09
CA LEU A 61 -3.68 -2.16 0.93
C LEU A 61 -3.11 -0.97 0.17
N ILE A 62 -2.12 -0.31 0.76
CA ILE A 62 -1.29 0.69 0.08
C ILE A 62 0.10 0.10 -0.10
N TYR A 63 0.67 0.14 -1.30
CA TYR A 63 2.07 -0.23 -1.53
C TYR A 63 2.81 0.85 -2.31
N ALA A 64 4.12 0.94 -2.09
CA ALA A 64 4.99 1.88 -2.78
C ALA A 64 6.14 1.15 -3.47
N ASP A 65 6.52 1.61 -4.66
CA ASP A 65 7.69 1.10 -5.37
C ASP A 65 8.97 1.55 -4.64
N GLY A 66 10.01 0.73 -4.67
CA GLY A 66 11.31 1.02 -4.07
C GLY A 66 11.40 0.92 -2.53
N VAL A 67 10.29 0.89 -1.79
CA VAL A 67 10.33 0.79 -0.31
C VAL A 67 10.59 -0.64 0.17
N CYS A 68 10.30 -1.66 -0.65
CA CYS A 68 10.39 -3.06 -0.22
C CYS A 68 10.93 -4.07 -1.26
N TRP A 69 11.58 -3.60 -2.33
CA TRP A 69 12.23 -4.48 -3.31
C TRP A 69 13.57 -5.07 -2.82
N GLU A 70 14.23 -4.45 -1.82
CA GLU A 70 15.57 -4.83 -1.34
C GLU A 70 15.56 -5.69 -0.06
N VAL A 71 14.81 -6.79 -0.07
CA VAL A 71 15.12 -7.95 0.80
C VAL A 71 14.89 -9.26 0.06
N ALA A 72 15.42 -9.37 -1.15
CA ALA A 72 15.77 -10.67 -1.73
C ALA A 72 17.24 -10.95 -1.38
N PRO A 73 17.58 -12.07 -0.73
CA PRO A 73 18.98 -12.52 -0.66
C PRO A 73 19.54 -12.83 -2.05
#